data_AF-A0A746NUB6-F1
#
_entry.id   AF-A0A746NUB6-F1
#
_cell.length_a   1.000
_cell.length_b   1.000
_cell.length_c   1.000
_cell.angle_alpha   90.00
_cell.angle_beta   90.00
_cell.angle_gamma   90.00
#
_symmetry.space_group_name_H-M   'P 1'
#
loop_
_entity.id
_entity.type
_entity.pdbx_description
1 polymer ?
#
loop_
_entity_poly.entity_id
_entity_poly.type
_entity_poly.pdbx_seq_one_letter_code
_entity_poly.pdbx_strand_id
1 'polypeptide(L)'
;MFKALAGIVLALVATLAHAERIRDLTSVQGVRENSLIGYGLVVGLDGTGDQTTQTPFTTQTLNNMLSQLGITVPTGTNMQLKNVAAVMVTASYPPFARQGQTIDVVVSSMGN
;
A
#
# COMPACT_ATOMS: atom_id res chain seq x y z
N MET A 1 -46.96 46.29 7.27
CA MET A 1 -46.04 45.98 6.16
C MET A 1 -44.68 45.50 6.64
N PHE A 2 -43.99 46.21 7.57
CA PHE A 2 -42.67 45.82 8.08
C PHE A 2 -42.61 44.43 8.74
N LYS A 3 -43.65 44.05 9.50
CA LYS A 3 -43.75 42.71 10.12
C LYS A 3 -43.86 41.58 9.10
N ALA A 4 -44.54 41.82 7.98
CA ALA A 4 -44.67 40.82 6.90
C ALA A 4 -43.35 40.65 6.15
N LEU A 5 -42.62 41.76 5.90
CA LEU A 5 -41.29 41.74 5.31
C LEU A 5 -40.29 40.97 6.20
N ALA A 6 -40.30 41.23 7.51
CA ALA A 6 -39.45 40.51 8.46
C ALA A 6 -39.75 39.00 8.50
N GLY A 7 -41.03 38.62 8.39
CA GLY A 7 -41.43 37.21 8.31
C GLY A 7 -40.93 36.50 7.05
N ILE A 8 -40.98 37.17 5.89
CA ILE A 8 -40.47 36.62 4.63
C ILE A 8 -38.95 36.45 4.67
N VAL A 9 -38.23 37.42 5.24
CA VAL A 9 -36.77 37.32 5.40
C VAL A 9 -36.39 36.15 6.30
N LEU A 10 -37.10 35.94 7.43
CA LEU A 10 -36.85 34.78 8.29
C LEU A 10 -37.08 33.44 7.57
N ALA A 11 -38.10 33.36 6.72
CA ALA A 11 -38.41 32.15 5.97
C ALA A 11 -37.35 31.81 4.91
N LEU A 12 -36.79 32.82 4.23
CA LEU A 12 -35.68 32.59 3.30
C LEU A 12 -34.40 32.13 4.01
N VAL A 13 -34.10 32.66 5.20
CA VAL A 13 -32.91 32.26 5.96
C VAL A 13 -33.02 30.81 6.45
N ALA A 14 -34.23 30.33 6.77
CA ALA A 14 -34.45 28.94 7.18
C ALA A 14 -34.14 27.91 6.06
N THR A 15 -34.20 28.30 4.79
CA THR A 15 -33.87 27.41 3.65
C THR A 15 -32.37 27.22 3.41
N LEU A 16 -31.50 27.98 4.10
CA LEU A 16 -30.04 27.85 4.00
C LEU A 16 -29.47 26.76 4.92
N ALA A 17 -30.32 25.97 5.58
CA ALA A 17 -29.88 24.85 6.42
C ALA A 17 -29.37 23.70 5.55
N HIS A 18 -28.05 23.58 5.43
CA HIS A 18 -27.40 22.42 4.82
C HIS A 18 -27.38 21.26 5.82
N ALA A 19 -28.11 20.19 5.51
CA ALA A 19 -28.04 18.95 6.25
C ALA A 19 -26.82 18.15 5.79
N GLU A 20 -25.71 18.26 6.50
CA GLU A 20 -24.54 17.42 6.30
C GLU A 20 -24.69 16.14 7.12
N ARG A 21 -24.29 14.99 6.56
CA ARG A 21 -24.42 13.72 7.28
C ARG A 21 -23.38 13.69 8.38
N ILE A 22 -23.78 13.34 9.61
CA ILE A 22 -22.85 13.15 10.75
C ILE A 22 -21.67 12.22 10.39
N ARG A 23 -21.91 11.24 9.50
CA ARG A 23 -20.90 10.33 8.96
C ARG A 23 -19.76 11.02 8.20
N ASP A 24 -20.03 12.13 7.55
CA ASP A 24 -19.05 12.85 6.74
C ASP A 24 -18.18 13.76 7.62
N LEU A 25 -18.64 14.06 8.84
CA LEU A 25 -17.98 14.93 9.82
C LEU A 25 -17.27 14.16 10.95
N THR A 26 -17.44 12.85 11.04
CA THR A 26 -16.95 12.06 12.18
C THR A 26 -16.35 10.72 11.74
N SER A 27 -15.27 10.31 12.41
CA SER A 27 -14.68 8.97 12.27
C SER A 27 -14.94 8.16 13.53
N VAL A 28 -15.10 6.84 13.37
CA VAL A 28 -15.29 5.93 14.50
C VAL A 28 -13.93 5.70 15.17
N GLN A 29 -13.83 6.01 16.47
CA GLN A 29 -12.61 5.81 17.24
C GLN A 29 -12.19 4.33 17.20
N GLY A 30 -10.95 4.07 16.78
CA GLY A 30 -10.41 2.70 16.63
C GLY A 30 -10.53 2.12 15.22
N VAL A 31 -11.26 2.77 14.31
CA VAL A 31 -11.33 2.40 12.89
C VAL A 31 -10.15 3.03 12.17
N ARG A 32 -9.03 2.30 12.17
CA ARG A 32 -7.78 2.72 11.53
C ARG A 32 -7.43 1.73 10.43
N GLU A 33 -7.03 2.27 9.28
CA GLU A 33 -6.27 1.52 8.30
C GLU A 33 -4.87 1.25 8.84
N ASN A 34 -4.35 0.05 8.60
CA ASN A 34 -3.00 -0.33 9.00
C ASN A 34 -2.15 -0.54 7.76
N SER A 35 -1.03 0.17 7.66
CA SER A 35 -0.09 -0.04 6.56
C SER A 35 0.69 -1.32 6.79
N LEU A 36 0.64 -2.22 5.81
CA LEU A 36 1.47 -3.40 5.75
C LEU A 36 2.65 -3.11 4.83
N ILE A 37 3.85 -3.45 5.28
CA ILE A 37 5.09 -3.33 4.52
C ILE A 37 5.77 -4.68 4.56
N GLY A 38 6.11 -5.18 3.38
CA GLY A 38 6.82 -6.44 3.17
C GLY A 38 8.00 -6.24 2.22
N TYR A 39 8.99 -7.09 2.36
CA TYR A 39 10.12 -7.21 1.45
C TYR A 39 10.15 -8.63 0.89
N GLY A 40 10.39 -8.76 -0.41
CA GLY A 40 10.38 -10.06 -1.05
C GLY A 40 11.24 -10.12 -2.31
N LEU A 41 11.35 -11.32 -2.86
CA LEU A 41 11.96 -11.60 -4.16
C LEU A 41 10.86 -12.06 -5.12
N VAL A 42 10.83 -11.48 -6.31
CA VAL A 42 10.00 -11.95 -7.43
C VAL A 42 10.91 -12.64 -8.43
N VAL A 43 10.49 -13.82 -8.89
CA VAL A 43 11.22 -14.65 -9.85
C VAL A 43 10.39 -14.84 -11.11
N GLY A 44 11.05 -15.16 -12.24
CA GLY A 44 10.36 -15.41 -13.51
C GLY A 44 10.06 -14.15 -14.31
N LEU A 45 10.81 -13.08 -14.07
CA LEU A 45 10.76 -11.88 -14.91
C LEU A 45 11.41 -12.18 -16.27
N ASP A 46 10.86 -11.61 -17.34
CA ASP A 46 11.31 -11.85 -18.73
C ASP A 46 12.54 -11.02 -19.08
N GLY A 47 13.67 -11.26 -18.39
CA GLY A 47 14.90 -10.51 -18.58
C GLY A 47 14.89 -9.09 -18.00
N THR A 48 13.83 -8.71 -17.29
CA THR A 48 13.61 -7.39 -16.66
C THR A 48 13.88 -7.37 -15.15
N GLY A 49 14.57 -8.38 -14.62
CA GLY A 49 15.02 -8.43 -13.23
C GLY A 49 16.15 -7.44 -12.93
N ASP A 50 16.58 -7.43 -11.67
CA ASP A 50 17.55 -6.47 -11.18
C ASP A 50 18.95 -6.72 -11.78
N GLN A 51 19.63 -5.65 -12.21
CA GLN A 51 21.03 -5.76 -12.59
C GLN A 51 21.90 -5.92 -11.33
N THR A 52 22.67 -7.00 -11.30
CA THR A 52 23.56 -7.40 -10.19
C THR A 52 24.54 -6.31 -9.76
N THR A 53 24.93 -5.41 -10.66
CA THR A 53 25.87 -4.30 -10.39
C THR A 53 25.26 -3.14 -9.59
N GLN A 54 23.93 -2.97 -9.62
CA GLN A 54 23.26 -1.83 -8.98
C GLN A 54 22.51 -2.22 -7.69
N THR A 55 22.35 -3.52 -7.44
CA THR A 55 21.47 -4.05 -6.38
C THR A 55 22.14 -5.16 -5.53
N PRO A 56 23.14 -4.81 -4.69
CA PRO A 56 23.80 -5.79 -3.83
C PRO A 56 22.86 -6.45 -2.81
N PHE A 57 21.69 -5.86 -2.54
CA PHE A 57 20.69 -6.39 -1.62
C PHE A 57 19.96 -7.60 -2.21
N THR A 58 19.72 -7.62 -3.53
CA THR A 58 19.00 -8.71 -4.21
C THR A 58 19.83 -9.99 -4.22
N THR A 59 21.15 -9.89 -4.45
CA THR A 59 22.07 -11.05 -4.38
C THR A 59 22.20 -11.61 -2.97
N GLN A 60 22.28 -10.74 -1.95
CA GLN A 60 22.36 -11.17 -0.56
C GLN A 60 21.08 -11.89 -0.12
N THR A 61 19.90 -11.35 -0.45
CA THR A 61 18.62 -11.98 -0.12
C THR A 61 18.48 -13.32 -0.83
N LEU A 62 18.86 -13.42 -2.10
CA LEU A 62 18.83 -14.67 -2.85
C LEU A 62 19.77 -15.72 -2.23
N ASN A 63 21.00 -15.32 -1.85
CA ASN A 63 21.93 -16.20 -1.15
C ASN A 63 21.36 -16.69 0.19
N ASN A 64 20.75 -15.79 0.97
CA ASN A 64 20.12 -16.16 2.24
C ASN A 64 18.96 -17.14 2.05
N MET A 65 18.12 -16.92 1.02
CA MET A 65 17.00 -17.81 0.67
C MET A 65 17.50 -19.18 0.24
N LEU A 66 18.51 -19.23 -0.65
CA LEU A 66 19.11 -20.49 -1.10
C LEU A 66 19.76 -21.23 0.07
N SER A 67 20.44 -20.52 0.98
CA SER A 67 21.02 -21.09 2.20
C SER A 67 19.95 -21.72 3.10
N GLN A 68 18.79 -21.08 3.28
CA GLN A 68 17.65 -21.64 4.02
C GLN A 68 17.09 -22.91 3.37
N LEU A 69 17.24 -23.05 2.05
CA LEU A 69 16.87 -24.25 1.29
C LEU A 69 17.99 -25.31 1.27
N GLY A 70 19.09 -25.09 1.99
CA GLY A 70 20.25 -26.00 2.04
C GLY A 70 21.17 -25.90 0.83
N ILE A 71 21.01 -24.88 -0.02
CA ILE A 71 21.84 -24.65 -1.19
C ILE A 71 22.92 -23.63 -0.83
N THR A 72 24.18 -24.05 -0.84
CA THR A 72 25.32 -23.16 -0.59
C THR A 72 25.85 -22.58 -1.90
N VAL A 73 25.80 -21.25 -2.03
CA VAL A 73 26.37 -20.54 -3.17
C VAL A 73 27.87 -20.27 -2.90
N PRO A 74 28.79 -20.69 -3.78
CA PRO A 74 30.22 -20.41 -3.61
C PRO A 74 30.54 -18.91 -3.61
N THR A 75 31.44 -18.49 -2.72
CA THR A 75 31.90 -17.10 -2.64
C THR A 75 32.62 -16.68 -3.92
N GLY A 76 32.25 -15.52 -4.48
CA GLY A 76 32.82 -15.00 -5.73
C GLY A 76 32.06 -15.43 -7.00
N THR A 77 30.98 -16.20 -6.87
CA THR A 77 30.10 -16.50 -8.01
C THR A 77 29.38 -15.22 -8.44
N ASN A 78 29.63 -14.74 -9.66
CA ASN A 78 28.92 -13.60 -10.22
C ASN A 78 27.51 -14.05 -10.68
N MET A 79 26.54 -13.99 -9.76
CA MET A 79 25.15 -14.32 -10.05
C MET A 79 24.51 -13.21 -10.89
N GLN A 80 24.20 -13.51 -12.15
CA GLN A 80 23.44 -12.59 -13.00
C GLN A 80 21.93 -12.73 -12.73
N LEU A 81 21.32 -11.71 -12.12
CA LEU A 81 19.93 -11.74 -11.65
C LEU A 81 18.92 -11.21 -12.70
N LYS A 82 19.08 -11.57 -13.97
CA LYS A 82 18.25 -11.02 -15.06
C LYS A 82 16.76 -11.34 -14.98
N ASN A 83 16.38 -12.37 -14.24
CA ASN A 83 14.98 -12.83 -14.11
C ASN A 83 14.46 -12.76 -12.66
N VAL A 84 15.19 -12.06 -11.78
CA VAL A 84 14.86 -11.95 -10.36
C VAL A 84 14.99 -10.49 -9.91
N ALA A 85 14.00 -9.96 -9.20
CA ALA A 85 14.06 -8.63 -8.61
C ALA A 85 13.70 -8.64 -7.13
N ALA A 86 14.39 -7.81 -6.35
CA ALA A 86 13.97 -7.48 -5.00
C ALA A 86 12.83 -6.46 -5.08
N VAL A 87 11.73 -6.75 -4.38
CA VAL A 87 10.54 -5.91 -4.40
C VAL A 87 10.14 -5.48 -3.00
N MET A 88 9.58 -4.29 -2.93
CA MET A 88 8.83 -3.83 -1.79
C MET A 88 7.35 -4.05 -2.05
N VAL A 89 6.68 -4.68 -1.09
CA VAL A 89 5.24 -4.93 -1.12
C VAL A 89 4.59 -4.04 -0.08
N THR A 90 3.68 -3.18 -0.49
CA THR A 90 2.93 -2.32 0.43
C THR A 90 1.44 -2.54 0.26
N ALA A 91 0.68 -2.45 1.34
CA ALA A 91 -0.76 -2.59 1.32
C ALA A 91 -1.42 -1.76 2.41
N SER A 92 -2.66 -1.30 2.20
CA SER A 92 -3.50 -0.77 3.26
C SER A 92 -4.44 -1.88 3.74
N TYR A 93 -4.28 -2.30 5.01
CA TYR A 93 -5.15 -3.29 5.62
C TYR A 93 -6.39 -2.60 6.19
N PRO A 94 -7.59 -2.87 5.64
CA PRO A 94 -8.77 -2.14 6.02
C PRO A 94 -9.22 -2.53 7.43
N PRO A 95 -9.85 -1.60 8.17
CA PRO A 95 -10.41 -1.90 9.47
C PRO A 95 -11.49 -2.98 9.33
N PHE A 96 -11.57 -3.88 10.32
CA PHE A 96 -12.52 -5.00 10.36
C PHE A 96 -12.37 -6.06 9.26
N ALA A 97 -11.24 -6.10 8.56
CA ALA A 97 -10.92 -7.20 7.65
C ALA A 97 -10.92 -8.55 8.38
N ARG A 98 -11.48 -9.58 7.72
CA ARG A 98 -11.61 -10.93 8.27
C ARG A 98 -10.59 -11.87 7.61
N GLN A 99 -10.26 -12.96 8.31
CA GLN A 99 -9.41 -14.00 7.74
C GLN A 99 -10.02 -14.55 6.45
N GLY A 100 -9.20 -14.66 5.40
CA GLY A 100 -9.61 -15.11 4.07
C GLY A 100 -10.07 -13.98 3.14
N GLN A 101 -10.16 -12.73 3.60
CA GLN A 101 -10.44 -11.59 2.74
C GLN A 101 -9.21 -11.23 1.88
N THR A 102 -9.43 -10.96 0.61
CA THR A 102 -8.40 -10.46 -0.30
C THR A 102 -8.16 -8.98 -0.05
N ILE A 103 -6.90 -8.57 -0.10
CA ILE A 103 -6.49 -7.17 -0.05
C ILE A 103 -5.66 -6.85 -1.29
N ASP A 104 -5.82 -5.63 -1.81
CA ASP A 104 -4.99 -5.15 -2.90
C ASP A 104 -3.61 -4.74 -2.35
N VAL A 105 -2.57 -5.10 -3.10
CA VAL A 105 -1.19 -4.83 -2.74
C VAL A 105 -0.48 -4.12 -3.90
N VAL A 106 0.41 -3.20 -3.56
CA VAL A 106 1.29 -2.54 -4.51
C VAL A 106 2.66 -3.17 -4.40
N VAL A 107 3.15 -3.70 -5.52
CA VAL A 107 4.49 -4.28 -5.63
C VAL A 107 5.36 -3.33 -6.44
N SER A 108 6.50 -2.93 -5.89
CA SER A 108 7.44 -2.03 -6.55
C SER A 108 8.84 -2.65 -6.56
N SER A 109 9.49 -2.63 -7.74
CA SER A 109 10.89 -3.04 -7.84
C SER A 109 11.78 -2.08 -7.06
N MET A 110 12.76 -2.62 -6.33
CA MET A 110 13.76 -1.84 -5.62
C MET A 110 15.03 -1.61 -6.44
N GLY A 111 15.14 -2.26 -7.61
CA GLY A 111 16.33 -2.25 -8.45
C GLY A 111 16.13 -1.72 -9.87
N ASN A 112 17.27 -1.50 -10.54
CA ASN A 112 17.43 -1.16 -11.96
C ASN A 112 18.71 -1.79 -12.52
#